data_AF-A0A4S4BBF5-F1
#
_entry.id   AF-A0A4S4BBF5-F1
#
_cell.length_a   1.000
_cell.length_b   1.000
_cell.length_c   1.000
_cell.angle_alpha   90.00
_cell.angle_beta   90.00
_cell.angle_gamma   90.00
#
_symmetry.space_group_name_H-M   'P 1'
#
loop_
_entity.id
_entity.type
_entity.pdbx_description
1 polymer ?
#
loop_
_entity_poly.entity_id
_entity_poly.type
_entity_poly.pdbx_seq_one_letter_code
_entity_poly.pdbx_strand_id
1 'polypeptide(L)'
;MGVSTITFTLTNSNSNTALSNLNFTDTLSGMSVSSTAIGGTCSGVTNSPALAVNATALNLTIPTLAASASCTVTVQVKGTRVGTNPNITTGVTSTETPVAGAASNTANLLVTPLALGVSKAFSPASVVAGATTTLTITVTNPNGVAVTAFALKDDIRTTTTITGLTITSVTTDTCKGAATPTTTNGSYVLSGGTLPTGGCSIVMNVQVPASAATVAATNTIYSADVSGTVNGITTTATTNATASLSVTALPTLTIIKISSGGVGTFNFMGDNGFGSDSITTTTAGVGGTGATKTLTAINTATTVTETVVASYTTTVNCIDSNSGSTGNTLPVTSATNAITIPAVNVKAGAVYTCTYTKQATAVAPAITLTKLGRNVKPGAVFTDSSQIDATPQHASINVNPGDTVEYCIVYRNAGGNAPNFVLKDYVPVGMQIVADAYSTGRGVRWASGSTLAVGSGAAPAGQDLTNADNILIDPAALDSTPVTNPADPADVNGVRPLHPGLLTFNLGVAGVPATGTAGNNGTVCFQARVP
;
A
#
# COMPACT_ATOMS: atom_id res chain seq x y z
N MET A 1 28.54 -35.71 -31.24
CA MET A 1 29.16 -35.37 -32.55
C MET A 1 28.39 -36.10 -33.63
N GLY A 2 27.95 -35.42 -34.68
CA GLY A 2 27.28 -36.07 -35.81
C GLY A 2 28.23 -37.02 -36.55
N VAL A 3 27.67 -38.08 -37.14
CA VAL A 3 28.39 -38.99 -38.05
C VAL A 3 28.04 -38.60 -39.47
N SER A 4 29.05 -38.58 -40.34
CA SER A 4 28.92 -38.37 -41.79
C SER A 4 29.58 -39.53 -42.52
N THR A 5 29.22 -39.73 -43.79
CA THR A 5 29.87 -40.72 -44.65
C THR A 5 30.72 -40.00 -45.68
N ILE A 6 32.01 -40.34 -45.76
CA ILE A 6 32.84 -39.97 -46.91
C ILE A 6 32.73 -41.06 -47.98
N THR A 7 32.56 -40.66 -49.24
CA THR A 7 32.45 -41.55 -50.39
C THR A 7 33.57 -41.24 -51.37
N PHE A 8 34.40 -42.24 -51.66
CA PHE A 8 35.41 -42.20 -52.70
C PHE A 8 34.88 -42.92 -53.93
N THR A 9 34.96 -42.29 -55.10
CA THR A 9 34.60 -42.90 -56.38
C THR A 9 35.87 -43.14 -57.18
N LEU A 10 36.13 -44.39 -57.50
CA LEU A 10 37.27 -44.81 -58.32
C LEU A 10 36.76 -45.22 -59.69
N THR A 11 37.41 -44.72 -60.73
CA THR A 11 37.11 -45.06 -62.12
C THR A 11 38.36 -45.59 -62.80
N ASN A 12 38.24 -46.75 -63.44
CA ASN A 12 39.25 -47.23 -64.37
C ASN A 12 38.86 -46.83 -65.79
N SER A 13 39.49 -45.78 -66.32
CA SER A 13 39.24 -45.30 -67.68
C SER A 13 39.92 -46.14 -68.77
N ASN A 14 40.71 -47.14 -68.41
CA ASN A 14 41.32 -48.04 -69.40
C ASN A 14 40.24 -48.94 -70.01
N SER A 15 40.17 -48.98 -71.34
CA SER A 15 39.14 -49.75 -72.06
C SER A 15 39.35 -51.25 -72.00
N ASN A 16 40.60 -51.72 -71.88
CA ASN A 16 40.96 -53.13 -72.04
C ASN A 16 41.76 -53.73 -70.87
N THR A 17 42.17 -52.93 -69.88
CA THR A 17 43.07 -53.37 -68.80
C THR A 17 42.41 -53.16 -67.45
N ALA A 18 42.23 -54.24 -66.69
CA ALA A 18 41.85 -54.15 -65.28
C ALA A 18 43.04 -53.63 -64.46
N LEU A 19 42.76 -52.83 -63.43
CA LEU A 19 43.77 -52.39 -62.48
C LEU A 19 43.76 -53.33 -61.27
N SER A 20 44.94 -53.66 -60.77
CA SER A 20 45.13 -54.52 -59.60
C SER A 20 45.84 -53.76 -58.47
N ASN A 21 45.56 -54.12 -57.23
CA ASN A 21 46.14 -53.52 -56.03
C ASN A 21 46.08 -51.99 -56.04
N LEU A 22 44.90 -51.43 -56.36
CA LEU A 22 44.73 -49.99 -56.34
C LEU A 22 44.91 -49.50 -54.91
N ASN A 23 45.66 -48.44 -54.70
CA ASN A 23 45.89 -47.88 -53.38
C ASN A 23 45.82 -46.35 -53.41
N PHE A 24 45.23 -45.77 -52.37
CA PHE A 24 45.31 -44.34 -52.09
C PHE A 24 45.25 -44.09 -50.59
N THR A 25 45.74 -42.92 -50.17
CA THR A 25 45.72 -42.50 -48.77
C THR A 25 44.91 -41.23 -48.58
N ASP A 26 44.40 -41.06 -47.38
CA ASP A 26 43.65 -39.88 -46.94
C ASP A 26 44.10 -39.50 -45.54
N THR A 27 44.39 -38.23 -45.30
CA THR A 27 44.85 -37.74 -43.98
C THR A 27 43.70 -37.29 -43.07
N LEU A 28 42.44 -37.42 -43.50
CA LEU A 28 41.22 -37.08 -42.76
C LEU A 28 41.33 -35.77 -41.97
N SER A 29 41.87 -34.72 -42.58
CA SER A 29 42.17 -33.47 -41.88
C SER A 29 40.92 -32.88 -41.22
N GLY A 30 40.94 -32.71 -39.89
CA GLY A 30 39.79 -32.23 -39.12
C GLY A 30 38.66 -33.27 -38.92
N MET A 31 38.94 -34.54 -39.21
CA MET A 31 38.01 -35.66 -39.13
C MET A 31 38.66 -36.86 -38.44
N SER A 32 37.83 -37.83 -38.06
CA SER A 32 38.28 -39.13 -37.58
C SER A 32 37.24 -40.19 -37.89
N VAL A 33 37.66 -41.44 -38.02
CA VAL A 33 36.78 -42.57 -38.33
C VAL A 33 35.80 -42.80 -37.17
N SER A 34 34.51 -42.95 -37.49
CA SER A 34 33.47 -43.23 -36.48
C SER A 34 33.09 -44.71 -36.39
N SER A 35 33.39 -45.50 -37.42
CA SER A 35 33.09 -46.93 -37.51
C SER A 35 34.21 -47.68 -38.24
N THR A 36 34.52 -48.90 -37.82
CA THR A 36 35.51 -49.76 -38.50
C THR A 36 35.00 -50.38 -39.79
N ALA A 37 33.72 -50.22 -40.12
CA ALA A 37 33.14 -50.75 -41.35
C ALA A 37 33.56 -49.94 -42.58
N ILE A 38 34.09 -50.64 -43.59
CA ILE A 38 34.35 -50.10 -44.93
C ILE A 38 33.24 -50.61 -45.84
N GLY A 39 32.47 -49.69 -46.41
CA GLY A 39 31.38 -49.99 -47.33
C GLY A 39 31.68 -49.58 -48.76
N GLY A 40 30.62 -49.50 -49.58
CA GLY A 40 30.70 -49.11 -50.99
C GLY A 40 30.47 -50.30 -51.92
N THR A 41 30.78 -50.11 -53.20
CA THR A 41 30.60 -51.12 -54.26
C THR A 41 31.91 -51.80 -54.68
N CYS A 42 33.07 -51.30 -54.24
CA CYS A 42 34.33 -52.00 -54.43
C CYS A 42 34.37 -53.23 -53.50
N SER A 43 34.61 -54.43 -54.03
CA SER A 43 34.69 -55.65 -53.23
C SER A 43 36.09 -55.84 -52.62
N GLY A 44 36.14 -56.35 -51.39
CA GLY A 44 37.40 -56.75 -50.74
C GLY A 44 38.32 -55.59 -50.36
N VAL A 45 37.78 -54.39 -50.18
CA VAL A 45 38.58 -53.21 -49.77
C VAL A 45 39.16 -53.44 -48.38
N THR A 46 40.44 -53.12 -48.23
CA THR A 46 41.16 -53.20 -46.95
C THR A 46 41.75 -51.85 -46.58
N ASN A 47 42.07 -51.67 -45.29
CA ASN A 47 42.84 -50.55 -44.79
C ASN A 47 44.10 -51.09 -44.11
N SER A 48 45.25 -50.44 -44.29
CA SER A 48 46.51 -50.84 -43.65
C SER A 48 47.16 -49.67 -42.91
N PRO A 49 47.26 -49.69 -41.57
CA PRO A 49 46.82 -50.75 -40.64
C PRO A 49 45.30 -51.00 -40.63
N ALA A 50 44.84 -52.08 -39.98
CA ALA A 50 43.41 -52.37 -39.86
C ALA A 50 42.64 -51.15 -39.31
N LEU A 51 41.52 -50.80 -39.96
CA LEU A 51 40.78 -49.58 -39.67
C LEU A 51 40.25 -49.58 -38.22
N ALA A 52 40.55 -48.52 -37.48
CA ALA A 52 40.12 -48.34 -36.10
C ALA A 52 39.24 -47.10 -35.93
N VAL A 53 38.33 -47.12 -34.95
CA VAL A 53 37.58 -45.92 -34.55
C VAL A 53 38.57 -44.87 -34.02
N ASN A 54 38.32 -43.61 -34.37
CA ASN A 54 39.18 -42.45 -34.15
C ASN A 54 40.45 -42.39 -34.99
N ALA A 55 40.66 -43.31 -35.95
CA ALA A 55 41.75 -43.18 -36.91
C ALA A 55 41.66 -41.84 -37.65
N THR A 56 42.78 -41.13 -37.78
CA THR A 56 42.89 -39.83 -38.44
C THR A 56 43.56 -39.94 -39.81
N ALA A 57 43.66 -41.15 -40.36
CA ALA A 57 44.15 -41.37 -41.71
C ALA A 57 43.57 -42.67 -42.26
N LEU A 58 43.48 -42.76 -43.58
CA LEU A 58 43.12 -43.96 -44.32
C LEU A 58 44.26 -44.32 -45.26
N ASN A 59 44.48 -45.61 -45.45
CA ASN A 59 45.34 -46.17 -46.46
C ASN A 59 44.58 -47.36 -47.07
N LEU A 60 43.78 -47.06 -48.10
CA LEU A 60 42.77 -47.98 -48.63
C LEU A 60 43.32 -48.70 -49.85
N THR A 61 43.22 -50.03 -49.83
CA THR A 61 43.61 -50.90 -50.94
C THR A 61 42.39 -51.61 -51.51
N ILE A 62 42.21 -51.50 -52.82
CA ILE A 62 41.18 -52.20 -53.59
C ILE A 62 41.87 -53.30 -54.40
N PRO A 63 41.48 -54.58 -54.24
CA PRO A 63 42.16 -55.70 -54.90
C PRO A 63 42.16 -55.60 -56.42
N THR A 64 41.02 -55.25 -57.03
CA THR A 64 40.88 -55.14 -58.48
C THR A 64 39.76 -54.19 -58.88
N LEU A 65 39.93 -53.52 -60.02
CA LEU A 65 38.90 -52.75 -60.70
C LEU A 65 38.95 -53.07 -62.20
N ALA A 66 37.87 -53.66 -62.72
CA ALA A 66 37.79 -54.09 -64.11
C ALA A 66 37.97 -52.93 -65.11
N ALA A 67 38.31 -53.26 -66.35
CA ALA A 67 38.40 -52.27 -67.44
C ALA A 67 37.07 -51.54 -67.63
N SER A 68 37.12 -50.23 -67.87
CA SER A 68 35.94 -49.33 -67.98
C SER A 68 34.99 -49.34 -66.78
N ALA A 69 35.40 -49.88 -65.62
CA ALA A 69 34.54 -49.98 -64.44
C ALA A 69 34.71 -48.80 -63.49
N SER A 70 33.67 -48.58 -62.68
CA SER A 70 33.67 -47.64 -61.56
C SER A 70 33.21 -48.36 -60.30
N CYS A 71 33.81 -48.03 -59.17
CA CYS A 71 33.35 -48.51 -57.87
C CYS A 71 33.50 -47.43 -56.80
N THR A 72 32.78 -47.60 -55.70
CA THR A 72 32.81 -46.67 -54.56
C THR A 72 33.36 -47.34 -53.32
N VAL A 73 34.03 -46.56 -52.47
CA VAL A 73 34.41 -46.92 -51.11
C VAL A 73 33.77 -45.92 -50.17
N THR A 74 33.10 -46.39 -49.11
CA THR A 74 32.51 -45.52 -48.09
C THR A 74 33.10 -45.77 -46.72
N VAL A 75 33.37 -44.70 -45.99
CA VAL A 75 33.86 -44.75 -44.60
C VAL A 75 33.01 -43.77 -43.77
N GLN A 76 32.56 -44.20 -42.59
CA GLN A 76 31.90 -43.28 -41.68
C GLN A 76 32.93 -42.50 -40.87
N VAL A 77 32.77 -41.19 -40.83
CA VAL A 77 33.66 -40.24 -40.16
C VAL A 77 32.86 -39.31 -39.23
N LYS A 78 33.54 -38.72 -38.27
CA LYS A 78 33.06 -37.62 -37.44
C LYS A 78 34.04 -36.46 -37.51
N GLY A 79 33.53 -35.24 -37.45
CA GLY A 79 34.35 -34.05 -37.32
C GLY A 79 35.06 -33.98 -35.96
N THR A 80 36.31 -33.53 -35.94
CA THR A 80 37.08 -33.28 -34.71
C THR A 80 37.26 -31.78 -34.44
N ARG A 81 36.96 -30.93 -35.43
CA ARG A 81 37.05 -29.48 -35.35
C ARG A 81 35.81 -28.82 -35.96
N VAL A 82 35.19 -27.89 -35.23
CA VAL A 82 34.12 -27.02 -35.75
C VAL A 82 34.66 -26.18 -36.90
N GLY A 83 33.90 -26.07 -37.98
CA GLY A 83 34.32 -25.41 -39.21
C GLY A 83 34.13 -26.28 -40.45
N THR A 84 34.51 -25.72 -41.59
CA THR A 84 34.69 -26.48 -42.83
C THR A 84 36.01 -27.23 -42.76
N ASN A 85 35.94 -28.55 -42.89
CA ASN A 85 37.09 -29.45 -42.92
C ASN A 85 37.22 -30.01 -44.36
N PRO A 86 38.12 -29.44 -45.18
CA PRO A 86 38.35 -29.91 -46.54
C PRO A 86 39.12 -31.22 -46.52
N ASN A 87 38.70 -32.16 -47.36
CA ASN A 87 39.29 -33.47 -47.46
C ASN A 87 39.71 -33.79 -48.89
N ILE A 88 40.94 -34.27 -49.04
CA ILE A 88 41.58 -34.56 -50.32
C ILE A 88 42.42 -35.84 -50.12
N THR A 89 42.27 -36.81 -51.01
CA THR A 89 43.12 -38.01 -51.03
C THR A 89 44.37 -37.78 -51.86
N THR A 90 45.38 -38.63 -51.69
CA THR A 90 46.42 -38.77 -52.72
C THR A 90 45.81 -39.26 -54.04
N GLY A 91 46.59 -39.19 -55.11
CA GLY A 91 46.26 -39.94 -56.31
C GLY A 91 46.29 -41.45 -56.06
N VAL A 92 45.56 -42.18 -56.90
CA VAL A 92 45.51 -43.65 -56.86
C VAL A 92 46.74 -44.21 -57.58
N THR A 93 47.42 -45.18 -56.96
CA THR A 93 48.41 -46.06 -57.60
C THR A 93 47.79 -47.42 -57.90
N SER A 94 48.35 -48.17 -58.83
CA SER A 94 48.02 -49.59 -59.07
C SER A 94 49.28 -50.36 -59.49
N THR A 95 49.20 -51.68 -59.66
CA THR A 95 50.33 -52.47 -60.23
C THR A 95 50.68 -51.99 -61.63
N GLU A 96 49.68 -51.63 -62.43
CA GLU A 96 49.81 -51.23 -63.83
C GLU A 96 50.21 -49.75 -63.99
N THR A 97 49.87 -48.92 -62.99
CA THR A 97 50.23 -47.50 -62.91
C THR A 97 50.88 -47.20 -61.55
N PRO A 98 52.18 -47.52 -61.37
CA PRO A 98 52.85 -47.41 -60.07
C PRO A 98 53.13 -45.96 -59.65
N VAL A 99 53.06 -45.01 -60.59
CA VAL A 99 53.11 -43.58 -60.28
C VAL A 99 51.72 -43.10 -59.91
N ALA A 100 51.59 -42.44 -58.75
CA ALA A 100 50.31 -41.91 -58.29
C ALA A 100 49.76 -40.89 -59.28
N GLY A 101 48.45 -40.98 -59.55
CA GLY A 101 47.73 -39.97 -60.32
C GLY A 101 47.63 -38.61 -59.61
N ALA A 102 46.80 -37.73 -60.15
CA ALA A 102 46.42 -36.49 -59.46
C ALA A 102 45.63 -36.80 -58.18
N ALA A 103 45.75 -35.92 -57.18
CA ALA A 103 44.90 -35.95 -55.99
C ALA A 103 43.41 -35.84 -56.35
N SER A 104 42.53 -36.29 -55.45
CA SER A 104 41.09 -36.14 -55.65
C SER A 104 40.66 -34.67 -55.70
N ASN A 105 39.40 -34.44 -56.08
CA ASN A 105 38.74 -33.18 -55.76
C ASN A 105 38.60 -32.98 -54.24
N THR A 106 38.27 -31.77 -53.81
CA THR A 106 38.01 -31.46 -52.41
C THR A 106 36.56 -31.81 -52.04
N ALA A 107 36.40 -32.64 -51.02
CA ALA A 107 35.12 -32.85 -50.34
C ALA A 107 35.13 -32.12 -48.99
N ASN A 108 34.10 -31.31 -48.71
CA ASN A 108 34.05 -30.49 -47.49
C ASN A 108 33.11 -31.11 -46.45
N LEU A 109 33.60 -31.37 -45.24
CA LEU A 109 32.74 -31.66 -44.08
C LEU A 109 32.55 -30.38 -43.26
N LEU A 110 31.31 -29.87 -43.22
CA LEU A 110 30.95 -28.77 -42.32
C LEU A 110 30.54 -29.33 -40.95
N VAL A 111 31.27 -28.93 -39.91
CA VAL A 111 30.97 -29.28 -38.52
C VAL A 111 30.45 -28.03 -37.82
N THR A 112 29.20 -28.06 -37.38
CA THR A 112 28.59 -26.94 -36.66
C THR A 112 28.84 -27.04 -35.14
N PRO A 113 28.89 -25.90 -34.43
CA PRO A 113 28.94 -25.91 -32.96
C PRO A 113 27.66 -26.49 -32.36
N LEU A 114 27.79 -27.04 -31.15
CA LEU A 114 26.65 -27.38 -30.30
C LEU A 114 26.06 -26.11 -29.69
N ALA A 115 24.73 -26.11 -29.53
CA ALA A 115 23.99 -25.02 -28.91
C ALA A 115 24.39 -24.81 -27.44
N LEU A 116 24.31 -23.57 -26.99
CA LEU A 116 24.57 -23.21 -25.60
C LEU A 116 23.35 -23.53 -24.73
N GLY A 117 23.57 -23.90 -23.48
CA GLY A 117 22.50 -23.94 -22.49
C GLY A 117 22.51 -22.68 -21.64
N VAL A 118 21.34 -22.20 -21.23
CA VAL A 118 21.21 -21.08 -20.29
C VAL A 118 20.10 -21.40 -19.30
N SER A 119 20.35 -21.11 -18.03
CA SER A 119 19.39 -21.22 -16.94
C SER A 119 19.57 -20.06 -15.98
N LYS A 120 18.52 -19.70 -15.25
CA LYS A 120 18.55 -18.60 -14.29
C LYS A 120 17.65 -18.88 -13.10
N ALA A 121 17.98 -18.30 -11.94
CA ALA A 121 17.17 -18.42 -10.73
C ALA A 121 17.36 -17.19 -9.82
N PHE A 122 16.29 -16.81 -9.13
CA PHE A 122 16.33 -15.88 -8.01
C PHE A 122 16.46 -16.63 -6.69
N SER A 123 17.27 -16.13 -5.77
CA SER A 123 17.39 -16.64 -4.42
C SER A 123 17.57 -15.49 -3.42
N PRO A 124 16.60 -15.25 -2.53
CA PRO A 124 15.27 -15.88 -2.48
C PRO A 124 14.38 -15.51 -3.69
N ALA A 125 13.53 -16.44 -4.14
CA ALA A 125 12.56 -16.20 -5.23
C ALA A 125 11.29 -15.45 -4.78
N SER A 126 11.14 -15.21 -3.47
CA SER A 126 10.06 -14.42 -2.90
C SER A 126 10.63 -13.41 -1.90
N VAL A 127 10.30 -12.14 -2.07
CA VAL A 127 10.82 -11.03 -1.28
C VAL A 127 9.74 -10.00 -0.97
N VAL A 128 9.99 -9.18 0.03
CA VAL A 128 9.16 -8.00 0.31
C VAL A 128 9.71 -6.82 -0.48
N ALA A 129 8.83 -5.88 -0.87
CA ALA A 129 9.23 -4.63 -1.49
C ALA A 129 10.32 -3.93 -0.64
N GLY A 130 11.36 -3.42 -1.30
CA GLY A 130 12.53 -2.82 -0.62
C GLY A 130 13.65 -3.81 -0.25
N ALA A 131 13.45 -5.12 -0.39
CA ALA A 131 14.50 -6.11 -0.16
C ALA A 131 15.37 -6.39 -1.39
N THR A 132 16.48 -7.09 -1.18
CA THR A 132 17.39 -7.56 -2.24
C THR A 132 17.19 -9.06 -2.48
N THR A 133 17.32 -9.50 -3.73
CA THR A 133 17.41 -10.92 -4.13
C THR A 133 18.67 -11.15 -4.98
N THR A 134 19.20 -12.37 -4.95
CA THR A 134 20.34 -12.76 -5.81
C THR A 134 19.81 -13.39 -7.10
N LEU A 135 20.22 -12.87 -8.26
CA LEU A 135 20.00 -13.49 -9.56
C LEU A 135 21.26 -14.27 -9.97
N THR A 136 21.12 -15.58 -10.13
CA THR A 136 22.17 -16.45 -10.67
C THR A 136 21.81 -16.87 -12.08
N ILE A 137 22.74 -16.67 -13.03
CA ILE A 137 22.65 -17.16 -14.41
C ILE A 137 23.75 -18.19 -14.59
N THR A 138 23.39 -19.36 -15.10
CA THR A 138 24.34 -20.42 -15.46
C THR A 138 24.26 -20.68 -16.95
N VAL A 139 25.40 -20.59 -17.63
CA VAL A 139 25.52 -20.83 -19.06
C VAL A 139 26.38 -22.07 -19.26
N THR A 140 25.89 -23.06 -20.01
CA THR A 140 26.63 -24.28 -20.31
C THR A 140 27.19 -24.23 -21.72
N ASN A 141 28.44 -24.68 -21.85
CA ASN A 141 29.10 -24.84 -23.12
C ASN A 141 29.42 -26.31 -23.35
N PRO A 142 28.60 -27.03 -24.14
CA PRO A 142 28.85 -28.43 -24.47
C PRO A 142 29.94 -28.60 -25.54
N ASN A 143 30.46 -27.52 -26.12
CA ASN A 143 31.55 -27.59 -27.07
C ASN A 143 32.86 -27.94 -26.34
N GLY A 144 33.71 -28.75 -26.97
CA GLY A 144 35.03 -29.12 -26.44
C GLY A 144 36.06 -27.99 -26.47
N VAL A 145 35.66 -26.78 -26.84
CA VAL A 145 36.48 -25.57 -26.92
C VAL A 145 35.70 -24.38 -26.37
N ALA A 146 36.43 -23.35 -25.91
CA ALA A 146 35.81 -22.12 -25.45
C ALA A 146 35.08 -21.40 -26.59
N VAL A 147 33.98 -20.74 -26.24
CA VAL A 147 33.20 -19.89 -27.15
C VAL A 147 33.72 -18.46 -27.00
N THR A 148 34.18 -17.88 -28.09
CA THR A 148 34.71 -16.50 -28.15
C THR A 148 33.64 -15.51 -28.55
N ALA A 149 33.90 -14.21 -28.38
CA ALA A 149 32.93 -13.16 -28.66
C ALA A 149 31.56 -13.43 -27.98
N PHE A 150 31.58 -14.04 -26.79
CA PHE A 150 30.38 -14.43 -26.08
C PHE A 150 29.60 -13.18 -25.68
N ALA A 151 28.31 -13.19 -25.96
CA ALA A 151 27.38 -12.13 -25.64
C ALA A 151 26.19 -12.70 -24.87
N LEU A 152 25.80 -11.99 -23.82
CA LEU A 152 24.63 -12.30 -23.03
C LEU A 152 23.94 -10.99 -22.63
N LYS A 153 22.64 -10.89 -22.87
CA LYS A 153 21.80 -9.81 -22.36
C LYS A 153 20.66 -10.34 -21.49
N ASP A 154 20.47 -9.72 -20.34
CA ASP A 154 19.35 -9.97 -19.43
C ASP A 154 18.76 -8.63 -18.99
N ASP A 155 17.55 -8.30 -19.47
CA ASP A 155 16.85 -7.07 -19.09
C ASP A 155 15.72 -7.38 -18.11
N ILE A 156 16.00 -7.23 -16.81
CA ILE A 156 15.05 -7.59 -15.77
C ILE A 156 13.87 -6.61 -15.67
N ARG A 157 13.92 -5.45 -16.34
CA ARG A 157 12.83 -4.46 -16.30
C ARG A 157 11.77 -4.72 -17.36
N THR A 158 12.18 -5.09 -18.56
CA THR A 158 11.27 -5.22 -19.71
C THR A 158 10.67 -6.61 -19.79
N THR A 159 11.36 -7.60 -19.22
CA THR A 159 10.90 -8.99 -19.24
C THR A 159 10.09 -9.34 -18.01
N THR A 160 10.22 -8.57 -16.92
CA THR A 160 9.30 -8.64 -15.77
C THR A 160 8.25 -7.53 -15.85
N THR A 161 7.15 -7.70 -15.11
CA THR A 161 6.15 -6.65 -14.88
C THR A 161 6.49 -5.77 -13.67
N ILE A 162 7.62 -6.01 -13.00
CA ILE A 162 8.05 -5.27 -11.81
C ILE A 162 8.85 -4.03 -12.25
N THR A 163 8.27 -2.85 -12.05
CA THR A 163 8.94 -1.60 -12.39
C THR A 163 10.00 -1.24 -11.34
N GLY A 164 11.08 -0.58 -11.78
CA GLY A 164 12.12 -0.04 -10.90
C GLY A 164 13.16 -1.02 -10.34
N LEU A 165 13.15 -2.30 -10.76
CA LEU A 165 14.23 -3.23 -10.41
C LEU A 165 15.59 -2.68 -10.85
N THR A 166 16.60 -2.82 -9.98
CA THR A 166 17.98 -2.41 -10.27
C THR A 166 18.97 -3.52 -9.94
N ILE A 167 20.04 -3.63 -10.73
CA ILE A 167 21.18 -4.50 -10.42
C ILE A 167 22.18 -3.65 -9.64
N THR A 168 22.36 -3.94 -8.36
CA THR A 168 23.21 -3.14 -7.46
C THR A 168 24.67 -3.55 -7.54
N SER A 169 24.95 -4.82 -7.84
CA SER A 169 26.31 -5.33 -8.01
C SER A 169 26.34 -6.62 -8.80
N VAL A 170 27.42 -6.86 -9.54
CA VAL A 170 27.78 -8.16 -10.09
C VAL A 170 28.86 -8.76 -9.18
N THR A 171 28.49 -9.74 -8.36
CA THR A 171 29.40 -10.32 -7.36
C THR A 171 30.37 -11.32 -7.99
N THR A 172 29.90 -12.08 -8.99
CA THR A 172 30.71 -13.05 -9.74
C THR A 172 30.31 -13.01 -11.20
N ASP A 173 31.29 -13.07 -12.10
CA ASP A 173 31.07 -13.27 -13.53
C ASP A 173 32.28 -14.00 -14.10
N THR A 174 32.13 -15.31 -14.33
CA THR A 174 33.18 -16.14 -14.94
C THR A 174 33.04 -16.24 -16.46
N CYS A 175 32.07 -15.53 -17.06
CA CYS A 175 31.83 -15.48 -18.49
C CYS A 175 32.56 -14.31 -19.18
N LYS A 176 32.91 -13.27 -18.43
CA LYS A 176 33.46 -12.04 -19.01
C LYS A 176 34.85 -12.17 -19.63
N GLY A 177 35.71 -13.05 -19.12
CA GLY A 177 37.13 -13.02 -19.49
C GLY A 177 37.72 -11.61 -19.27
N ALA A 178 38.22 -10.98 -20.34
CA ALA A 178 38.73 -9.60 -20.32
C ALA A 178 37.65 -8.54 -20.60
N ALA A 179 36.44 -8.93 -20.99
CA ALA A 179 35.34 -7.99 -21.23
C ALA A 179 34.82 -7.38 -19.92
N THR A 180 34.14 -6.24 -20.04
CA THR A 180 33.51 -5.55 -18.91
C THR A 180 32.00 -5.51 -19.15
N PRO A 181 31.18 -6.22 -18.35
CA PRO A 181 29.73 -6.14 -18.47
C PRO A 181 29.22 -4.77 -18.01
N THR A 182 28.05 -4.38 -18.51
CA THR A 182 27.31 -3.20 -18.04
C THR A 182 26.02 -3.63 -17.36
N THR A 183 25.54 -2.85 -16.39
CA THR A 183 24.30 -3.13 -15.62
C THR A 183 23.31 -1.97 -15.66
N THR A 184 23.44 -1.09 -16.66
CA THR A 184 22.71 0.16 -16.76
C THR A 184 21.20 -0.06 -16.65
N ASN A 185 20.57 0.63 -15.69
CA ASN A 185 19.14 0.52 -15.42
C ASN A 185 18.66 -0.92 -15.23
N GLY A 186 19.42 -1.83 -14.61
CA GLY A 186 18.95 -3.22 -14.42
C GLY A 186 18.98 -4.09 -15.69
N SER A 187 19.60 -3.62 -16.77
CA SER A 187 19.92 -4.44 -17.93
C SER A 187 21.37 -4.91 -17.82
N TYR A 188 21.58 -6.22 -17.59
CA TYR A 188 22.90 -6.81 -17.69
C TYR A 188 23.24 -7.04 -19.15
N VAL A 189 24.37 -6.52 -19.63
CA VAL A 189 24.87 -6.73 -20.99
C VAL A 189 26.34 -7.08 -20.94
N LEU A 190 26.68 -8.28 -21.40
CA LEU A 190 28.03 -8.71 -21.69
C LEU A 190 28.20 -8.82 -23.21
N SER A 191 29.30 -8.28 -23.73
CA SER A 191 29.68 -8.39 -25.14
C SER A 191 31.19 -8.63 -25.23
N GLY A 192 31.61 -9.56 -26.10
CA GLY A 192 33.03 -9.90 -26.25
C GLY A 192 33.59 -10.78 -25.13
N GLY A 193 32.73 -11.45 -24.36
CA GLY A 193 33.15 -12.38 -23.31
C GLY A 193 33.81 -13.65 -23.85
N THR A 194 34.25 -14.51 -22.95
CA THR A 194 34.75 -15.85 -23.26
C THR A 194 34.01 -16.85 -22.38
N LEU A 195 33.23 -17.72 -22.99
CA LEU A 195 32.52 -18.79 -22.30
C LEU A 195 33.43 -20.05 -22.32
N PRO A 196 34.01 -20.45 -21.17
CA PRO A 196 34.93 -21.59 -21.09
C PRO A 196 34.28 -22.92 -21.49
N THR A 197 35.09 -23.98 -21.61
CA THR A 197 34.56 -25.35 -21.72
C THR A 197 33.77 -25.70 -20.45
N GLY A 198 32.65 -26.41 -20.60
CA GLY A 198 31.76 -26.77 -19.49
C GLY A 198 30.79 -25.65 -19.10
N GLY A 199 31.20 -24.38 -19.15
CA GLY A 199 30.31 -23.24 -18.93
C GLY A 199 30.87 -22.14 -18.03
N CYS A 200 29.98 -21.26 -17.59
CA CYS A 200 30.28 -20.17 -16.65
C CYS A 200 29.05 -19.80 -15.80
N SER A 201 29.25 -18.93 -14.81
CA SER A 201 28.21 -18.43 -13.92
C SER A 201 28.33 -16.92 -13.72
N ILE A 202 27.18 -16.25 -13.69
CA ILE A 202 27.03 -14.83 -13.38
C ILE A 202 26.12 -14.73 -12.16
N VAL A 203 26.55 -14.00 -11.13
CA VAL A 203 25.82 -13.80 -9.89
C VAL A 203 25.69 -12.30 -9.65
N MET A 204 24.46 -11.84 -9.47
CA MET A 204 24.12 -10.42 -9.33
C MET A 204 23.17 -10.19 -8.17
N ASN A 205 23.34 -9.07 -7.49
CA ASN A 205 22.36 -8.59 -6.51
C ASN A 205 21.35 -7.68 -7.22
N VAL A 206 20.07 -7.98 -7.01
CA VAL A 206 18.94 -7.24 -7.57
C VAL A 206 18.14 -6.61 -6.43
N GLN A 207 18.00 -5.30 -6.46
CA GLN A 207 17.22 -4.53 -5.49
C GLN A 207 15.79 -4.35 -5.98
N VAL A 208 14.83 -4.71 -5.13
CA VAL A 208 13.40 -4.47 -5.36
C VAL A 208 13.03 -3.09 -4.79
N PRO A 209 12.29 -2.24 -5.53
CA PRO A 209 11.82 -0.96 -5.00
C PRO A 209 10.91 -1.12 -3.79
N ALA A 210 11.01 -0.19 -2.83
CA ALA A 210 10.10 -0.13 -1.69
C ALA A 210 8.64 0.14 -2.09
N SER A 211 8.42 0.75 -3.26
CA SER A 211 7.09 1.03 -3.82
C SER A 211 6.51 -0.11 -4.66
N ALA A 212 7.18 -1.27 -4.75
CA ALA A 212 6.69 -2.39 -5.55
C ALA A 212 5.39 -2.96 -4.98
N ALA A 213 4.39 -3.17 -5.86
CA ALA A 213 3.13 -3.82 -5.50
C ALA A 213 3.31 -5.33 -5.31
N THR A 214 2.32 -5.98 -4.69
CA THR A 214 2.28 -7.44 -4.61
C THR A 214 2.07 -8.03 -6.01
N VAL A 215 3.06 -8.75 -6.52
CA VAL A 215 3.05 -9.29 -7.89
C VAL A 215 3.99 -10.50 -8.00
N ALA A 216 3.68 -11.43 -8.90
CA ALA A 216 4.62 -12.45 -9.36
C ALA A 216 4.95 -12.18 -10.83
N ALA A 217 6.23 -12.11 -11.16
CA ALA A 217 6.70 -11.83 -12.51
C ALA A 217 7.80 -12.80 -12.92
N THR A 218 7.92 -13.05 -14.23
CA THR A 218 8.93 -13.96 -14.79
C THR A 218 9.96 -13.17 -15.58
N ASN A 219 11.20 -13.18 -15.12
CA ASN A 219 12.34 -12.63 -15.82
C ASN A 219 12.79 -13.62 -16.91
N THR A 220 12.98 -13.16 -18.15
CA THR A 220 13.30 -14.02 -19.30
C THR A 220 14.58 -13.56 -19.99
N ILE A 221 15.52 -14.49 -20.19
CA ILE A 221 16.61 -14.32 -21.16
C ILE A 221 16.16 -15.01 -22.43
N TYR A 222 16.02 -14.26 -23.53
CA TYR A 222 15.69 -14.85 -24.82
C TYR A 222 16.89 -15.60 -25.39
N SER A 223 16.65 -16.71 -26.08
CA SER A 223 17.73 -17.51 -26.68
C SER A 223 18.58 -16.72 -27.67
N ALA A 224 17.99 -15.75 -28.38
CA ALA A 224 18.68 -14.83 -29.28
C ALA A 224 19.62 -13.85 -28.58
N ASP A 225 19.40 -13.56 -27.29
CA ASP A 225 20.24 -12.70 -26.47
C ASP A 225 21.48 -13.44 -25.92
N VAL A 226 21.64 -14.73 -26.22
CA VAL A 226 22.78 -15.56 -25.80
C VAL A 226 23.46 -16.12 -27.04
N SER A 227 24.65 -15.62 -27.35
CA SER A 227 25.39 -16.01 -28.55
C SER A 227 26.89 -15.96 -28.36
N GLY A 228 27.62 -16.54 -29.31
CA GLY A 228 29.06 -16.43 -29.41
C GLY A 228 29.56 -17.14 -30.65
N THR A 229 30.88 -17.30 -30.78
CA THR A 229 31.49 -17.94 -31.94
C THR A 229 32.42 -19.09 -31.52
N VAL A 230 32.40 -20.15 -32.31
CA VAL A 230 33.38 -21.23 -32.26
C VAL A 230 34.01 -21.33 -33.64
N ASN A 231 35.31 -21.04 -33.73
CA ASN A 231 36.06 -21.00 -35.00
C ASN A 231 35.39 -20.14 -36.10
N GLY A 232 34.83 -18.99 -35.72
CA GLY A 232 34.14 -18.08 -36.65
C GLY A 232 32.71 -18.49 -37.02
N ILE A 233 32.20 -19.62 -36.52
CA ILE A 233 30.79 -20.02 -36.69
C ILE A 233 30.00 -19.61 -35.45
N THR A 234 28.89 -18.91 -35.66
CA THR A 234 27.98 -18.51 -34.59
C THR A 234 27.32 -19.71 -33.93
N THR A 235 27.27 -19.69 -32.60
CA THR A 235 26.42 -20.57 -31.78
C THR A 235 25.52 -19.72 -30.91
N THR A 236 24.31 -20.20 -30.65
CA THR A 236 23.32 -19.53 -29.80
C THR A 236 22.77 -20.51 -28.77
N ALA A 237 22.08 -19.98 -27.76
CA ALA A 237 21.17 -20.82 -27.01
C ALA A 237 19.99 -21.28 -27.89
N THR A 238 19.37 -22.40 -27.54
CA THR A 238 18.17 -22.92 -28.24
C THR A 238 16.87 -22.69 -27.47
N THR A 239 16.97 -22.44 -26.16
CA THR A 239 15.82 -22.25 -25.27
C THR A 239 15.97 -20.96 -24.48
N ASN A 240 14.85 -20.29 -24.23
CA ASN A 240 14.82 -19.17 -23.29
C ASN A 240 15.09 -19.68 -21.88
N ALA A 241 15.78 -18.89 -21.06
CA ALA A 241 15.87 -19.13 -19.63
C ALA A 241 14.89 -18.24 -18.88
N THR A 242 14.13 -18.81 -17.96
CA THR A 242 13.15 -18.08 -17.15
C THR A 242 13.43 -18.24 -15.66
N ALA A 243 13.19 -17.19 -14.88
CA ALA A 243 13.13 -17.26 -13.42
C ALA A 243 11.99 -16.38 -12.91
N SER A 244 11.19 -16.92 -11.99
CA SER A 244 10.10 -16.17 -11.37
C SER A 244 10.57 -15.48 -10.09
N LEU A 245 10.12 -14.25 -9.90
CA LEU A 245 10.28 -13.45 -8.69
C LEU A 245 8.90 -13.04 -8.19
N SER A 246 8.59 -13.39 -6.95
CA SER A 246 7.39 -12.93 -6.26
C SER A 246 7.76 -11.81 -5.30
N VAL A 247 7.03 -10.70 -5.38
CA VAL A 247 7.16 -9.55 -4.49
C VAL A 247 5.87 -9.41 -3.70
N THR A 248 5.99 -9.20 -2.39
CA THR A 248 4.88 -8.76 -1.53
C THR A 248 5.10 -7.29 -1.16
N ALA A 249 4.09 -6.44 -1.34
CA ALA A 249 4.18 -5.03 -1.00
C ALA A 249 4.45 -4.82 0.50
N LEU A 250 5.02 -3.66 0.86
CA LEU A 250 5.05 -3.21 2.25
C LEU A 250 3.62 -2.94 2.75
N PRO A 251 3.35 -3.12 4.06
CA PRO A 251 2.02 -2.89 4.61
C PRO A 251 1.59 -1.44 4.49
N THR A 252 0.28 -1.21 4.43
CA THR A 252 -0.31 0.12 4.43
C THR A 252 -1.15 0.37 5.68
N LEU A 253 -1.29 1.64 6.07
CA LEU A 253 -2.10 2.06 7.19
C LEU A 253 -2.93 3.28 6.81
N THR A 254 -4.24 3.19 7.04
CA THR A 254 -5.21 4.28 6.89
C THR A 254 -5.93 4.52 8.20
N ILE A 255 -6.09 5.78 8.57
CA ILE A 255 -6.85 6.18 9.76
C ILE A 255 -8.26 6.61 9.36
N ILE A 256 -9.26 6.16 10.12
CA ILE A 256 -10.62 6.68 10.09
C ILE A 256 -10.88 7.39 11.41
N LYS A 257 -11.28 8.66 11.37
CA LYS A 257 -11.58 9.45 12.57
C LYS A 257 -13.08 9.73 12.67
N ILE A 258 -13.70 9.27 13.75
CA ILE A 258 -15.09 9.56 14.13
C ILE A 258 -15.08 10.52 15.33
N SER A 259 -15.87 11.60 15.27
CA SER A 259 -16.08 12.50 16.42
C SER A 259 -17.56 12.67 16.70
N SER A 260 -17.99 12.24 17.88
CA SER A 260 -19.37 12.33 18.37
C SER A 260 -19.50 13.49 19.36
N GLY A 261 -20.60 14.24 19.26
CA GLY A 261 -20.85 15.43 20.10
C GLY A 261 -20.11 16.70 19.66
N GLY A 262 -19.43 16.68 18.51
CA GLY A 262 -18.76 17.83 17.90
C GLY A 262 -17.97 17.43 16.65
N VAL A 263 -17.45 18.42 15.94
CA VAL A 263 -16.64 18.27 14.72
C VAL A 263 -15.35 19.08 14.84
N GLY A 264 -14.30 18.69 14.12
CA GLY A 264 -13.05 19.43 14.09
C GLY A 264 -11.98 18.76 13.24
N THR A 265 -10.79 19.34 13.25
CA THR A 265 -9.58 18.78 12.64
C THR A 265 -8.75 18.09 13.71
N PHE A 266 -8.39 16.83 13.44
CA PHE A 266 -7.64 15.97 14.35
C PHE A 266 -6.30 15.62 13.71
N ASN A 267 -5.21 15.85 14.44
CA ASN A 267 -3.85 15.65 13.94
C ASN A 267 -3.26 14.37 14.51
N PHE A 268 -2.61 13.60 13.65
CA PHE A 268 -1.99 12.32 13.96
C PHE A 268 -0.50 12.38 13.64
N MET A 269 0.29 11.73 14.48
CA MET A 269 1.68 11.41 14.19
C MET A 269 1.93 9.94 14.49
N GLY A 270 2.81 9.32 13.71
CA GLY A 270 3.19 7.93 13.90
C GLY A 270 4.58 7.63 13.39
N ASP A 271 5.09 6.49 13.81
CA ASP A 271 6.40 5.96 13.44
C ASP A 271 6.31 5.03 12.21
N ASN A 272 7.39 4.29 11.94
CA ASN A 272 7.50 3.30 10.87
C ASN A 272 6.99 3.79 9.50
N GLY A 273 7.31 5.05 9.15
CA GLY A 273 6.94 5.64 7.87
C GLY A 273 5.55 6.27 7.79
N PHE A 274 4.71 6.17 8.85
CA PHE A 274 3.39 6.81 8.86
C PHE A 274 3.49 8.34 8.74
N GLY A 275 4.44 8.95 9.47
CA GLY A 275 4.64 10.40 9.46
C GLY A 275 3.49 11.13 10.14
N SER A 276 2.92 12.15 9.49
CA SER A 276 1.77 12.91 10.00
C SER A 276 0.55 12.83 9.09
N ASP A 277 -0.63 13.02 9.68
CA ASP A 277 -1.90 13.16 8.98
C ASP A 277 -2.84 14.11 9.72
N SER A 278 -3.75 14.77 8.98
CA SER A 278 -4.74 15.70 9.53
C SER A 278 -6.11 15.38 8.96
N ILE A 279 -7.04 14.96 9.82
CA ILE A 279 -8.35 14.48 9.41
C ILE A 279 -9.41 15.41 9.97
N THR A 280 -10.21 16.01 9.09
CA THR A 280 -11.34 16.87 9.46
C THR A 280 -12.64 16.09 9.37
N THR A 281 -13.40 16.06 10.46
CA THR A 281 -14.79 15.60 10.46
C THR A 281 -15.69 16.80 10.19
N THR A 282 -16.70 16.66 9.34
CA THR A 282 -17.66 17.75 9.05
C THR A 282 -19.05 17.52 9.65
N THR A 283 -19.35 16.26 9.98
CA THR A 283 -20.63 15.86 10.60
C THR A 283 -20.34 14.99 11.82
N ALA A 284 -20.97 15.30 12.95
CA ALA A 284 -20.79 14.53 14.18
C ALA A 284 -21.24 13.07 13.97
N GLY A 285 -20.45 12.12 14.46
CA GLY A 285 -20.67 10.68 14.34
C GLY A 285 -20.31 10.06 12.99
N VAL A 286 -19.91 10.87 11.99
CA VAL A 286 -19.50 10.38 10.67
C VAL A 286 -17.97 10.34 10.58
N GLY A 287 -17.43 9.25 10.03
CA GLY A 287 -15.99 9.06 9.88
C GLY A 287 -15.38 9.92 8.77
N GLY A 288 -14.32 10.66 9.07
CA GLY A 288 -13.39 11.20 8.09
C GLY A 288 -12.24 10.20 7.83
N THR A 289 -11.80 10.06 6.59
CA THR A 289 -10.73 9.13 6.19
C THR A 289 -9.45 9.90 5.89
N GLY A 290 -8.34 9.49 6.50
CA GLY A 290 -7.01 10.03 6.26
C GLY A 290 -6.35 9.47 5.00
N ALA A 291 -5.13 9.93 4.74
CA ALA A 291 -4.33 9.41 3.63
C ALA A 291 -3.82 8.00 3.95
N THR A 292 -3.85 7.10 2.96
CA THR A 292 -3.20 5.79 3.07
C THR A 292 -1.68 5.98 3.07
N LYS A 293 -1.02 5.53 4.13
CA LYS A 293 0.45 5.57 4.28
C LYS A 293 1.04 4.18 4.06
N THR A 294 2.18 4.09 3.39
CA THR A 294 2.97 2.84 3.32
C THR A 294 3.96 2.83 4.47
N LEU A 295 3.95 1.74 5.25
CA LEU A 295 4.90 1.57 6.35
C LEU A 295 6.28 1.18 5.82
N THR A 296 7.34 1.63 6.48
CA THR A 296 8.72 1.47 6.00
C THR A 296 9.31 0.09 6.27
N ALA A 297 8.83 -0.62 7.30
CA ALA A 297 9.36 -1.90 7.71
C ALA A 297 8.27 -2.86 8.22
N ILE A 298 8.47 -4.14 7.93
CA ILE A 298 7.72 -5.25 8.56
C ILE A 298 8.36 -5.62 9.90
N ASN A 299 7.66 -6.38 10.74
CA ASN A 299 8.16 -6.86 12.03
C ASN A 299 8.67 -5.74 12.96
N THR A 300 8.16 -4.53 12.77
CA THR A 300 8.49 -3.35 13.55
C THR A 300 7.18 -2.83 14.13
N ALA A 301 7.11 -2.66 15.45
CA ALA A 301 5.89 -2.15 16.07
C ALA A 301 5.58 -0.75 15.50
N THR A 302 4.32 -0.51 15.17
CA THR A 302 3.89 0.76 14.59
C THR A 302 2.92 1.44 15.56
N THR A 303 3.30 2.59 16.09
CA THR A 303 2.48 3.41 16.96
C THR A 303 1.98 4.64 16.22
N VAL A 304 0.67 4.86 16.25
CA VAL A 304 0.04 6.12 15.82
C VAL A 304 -0.59 6.76 17.04
N THR A 305 -0.39 8.07 17.18
CA THR A 305 -0.90 8.90 18.27
C THR A 305 -1.69 10.07 17.71
N GLU A 306 -2.92 10.23 18.17
CA GLU A 306 -3.72 11.43 17.95
C GLU A 306 -3.32 12.51 18.97
N THR A 307 -3.11 13.74 18.52
CA THR A 307 -2.93 14.88 19.43
C THR A 307 -4.23 15.11 20.20
N VAL A 308 -4.14 15.13 21.53
CA VAL A 308 -5.34 15.26 22.39
C VAL A 308 -5.88 16.69 22.33
N VAL A 309 -7.18 16.81 22.04
CA VAL A 309 -7.98 17.98 22.38
C VAL A 309 -8.65 17.68 23.72
N ALA A 310 -8.51 18.57 24.71
CA ALA A 310 -9.15 18.40 26.02
C ALA A 310 -10.66 18.17 25.86
N SER A 311 -11.26 17.38 26.76
CA SER A 311 -12.70 17.06 26.81
C SER A 311 -13.22 15.92 25.90
N TYR A 312 -12.37 15.03 25.39
CA TYR A 312 -12.83 13.83 24.65
C TYR A 312 -12.33 12.52 25.27
N THR A 313 -13.21 11.51 25.37
CA THR A 313 -12.79 10.11 25.56
C THR A 313 -12.48 9.48 24.20
N THR A 314 -11.54 8.53 24.14
CA THR A 314 -11.06 7.93 22.89
C THR A 314 -11.12 6.41 22.97
N THR A 315 -11.64 5.78 21.93
CA THR A 315 -11.45 4.35 21.66
C THR A 315 -10.87 4.18 20.27
N VAL A 316 -9.90 3.28 20.13
CA VAL A 316 -9.22 3.00 18.88
C VAL A 316 -9.32 1.52 18.59
N ASN A 317 -9.64 1.17 17.34
CA ASN A 317 -9.67 -0.20 16.86
C ASN A 317 -8.92 -0.30 15.53
N CYS A 318 -7.85 -1.09 15.49
CA CYS A 318 -7.08 -1.37 14.28
C CYS A 318 -7.36 -2.78 13.79
N ILE A 319 -7.74 -2.91 12.53
CA ILE A 319 -7.94 -4.20 11.84
C ILE A 319 -6.95 -4.33 10.68
N ASP A 320 -6.69 -5.57 10.28
CA ASP A 320 -6.12 -5.89 8.98
C ASP A 320 -7.25 -6.29 8.03
N SER A 321 -7.58 -5.40 7.09
CA SER A 321 -8.69 -5.55 6.16
C SER A 321 -8.51 -6.73 5.20
N ASN A 322 -7.29 -7.23 5.02
CA ASN A 322 -7.00 -8.44 4.25
C ASN A 322 -6.34 -9.55 5.11
N SER A 323 -6.69 -9.61 6.40
CA SER A 323 -6.20 -10.61 7.37
C SER A 323 -6.21 -12.06 6.88
N GLY A 324 -7.20 -12.47 6.08
CA GLY A 324 -7.25 -13.82 5.50
C GLY A 324 -6.09 -14.13 4.53
N SER A 325 -5.52 -13.11 3.87
CA SER A 325 -4.36 -13.26 2.99
C SER A 325 -3.03 -13.18 3.74
N THR A 326 -2.96 -12.38 4.80
CA THR A 326 -1.73 -12.12 5.56
C THR A 326 -1.54 -13.07 6.73
N GLY A 327 -2.61 -13.78 7.13
CA GLY A 327 -2.63 -14.62 8.34
C GLY A 327 -2.51 -13.79 9.62
N ASN A 328 -2.99 -12.55 9.60
CA ASN A 328 -2.90 -11.64 10.73
C ASN A 328 -4.05 -11.86 11.72
N THR A 329 -3.78 -11.71 13.02
CA THR A 329 -4.72 -12.01 14.11
C THR A 329 -5.30 -10.74 14.76
N LEU A 330 -5.31 -9.61 14.05
CA LEU A 330 -5.99 -8.37 14.49
C LEU A 330 -7.52 -8.61 14.61
N PRO A 331 -8.25 -7.89 15.48
CA PRO A 331 -8.03 -6.50 15.90
C PRO A 331 -7.05 -6.27 17.07
N VAL A 332 -6.49 -5.05 17.12
CA VAL A 332 -5.92 -4.46 18.34
C VAL A 332 -6.76 -3.26 18.73
N THR A 333 -7.02 -3.09 20.03
CA THR A 333 -7.81 -1.98 20.56
C THR A 333 -7.03 -1.19 21.61
N SER A 334 -7.37 0.09 21.77
CA SER A 334 -6.80 0.98 22.79
C SER A 334 -7.88 1.93 23.29
N ALA A 335 -7.87 2.23 24.59
CA ALA A 335 -8.71 3.25 25.22
C ALA A 335 -7.96 4.57 25.46
N THR A 336 -6.75 4.70 24.88
CA THR A 336 -5.94 5.91 24.92
C THR A 336 -5.94 6.61 23.56
N ASN A 337 -5.31 7.78 23.45
CA ASN A 337 -5.14 8.49 22.19
C ASN A 337 -4.05 7.90 21.28
N ALA A 338 -3.41 6.81 21.70
CA ALA A 338 -2.41 6.10 20.92
C ALA A 338 -2.80 4.63 20.72
N ILE A 339 -2.44 4.06 19.59
CA ILE A 339 -2.53 2.63 19.35
C ILE A 339 -1.21 2.13 18.77
N THR A 340 -0.79 0.96 19.24
CA THR A 340 0.40 0.28 18.73
C THR A 340 -0.01 -1.02 18.10
N ILE A 341 0.21 -1.17 16.79
CA ILE A 341 0.15 -2.46 16.11
C ILE A 341 1.44 -3.21 16.49
N PRO A 342 1.36 -4.36 17.19
CA PRO A 342 2.56 -5.08 17.61
C PRO A 342 3.41 -5.51 16.42
N ALA A 343 4.73 -5.56 16.61
CA ALA A 343 5.69 -5.94 15.57
C ALA A 343 5.29 -7.23 14.83
N VAL A 344 4.87 -8.27 15.56
CA VAL A 344 4.45 -9.56 15.00
C VAL A 344 3.23 -9.47 14.07
N ASN A 345 2.42 -8.42 14.23
CA ASN A 345 1.24 -8.15 13.43
C ASN A 345 1.53 -7.21 12.26
N VAL A 346 2.71 -6.56 12.19
CA VAL A 346 3.14 -5.71 11.06
C VAL A 346 3.74 -6.59 9.95
N LYS A 347 2.86 -7.16 9.13
CA LYS A 347 3.19 -8.18 8.12
C LYS A 347 3.24 -7.60 6.71
N ALA A 348 4.04 -8.20 5.83
CA ALA A 348 4.07 -7.81 4.42
C ALA A 348 2.68 -7.96 3.78
N GLY A 349 2.30 -6.99 2.95
CA GLY A 349 1.04 -6.98 2.21
C GLY A 349 -0.22 -6.69 3.05
N ALA A 350 -0.09 -6.45 4.35
CA ALA A 350 -1.23 -6.15 5.21
C ALA A 350 -1.80 -4.75 4.94
N VAL A 351 -3.13 -4.64 5.04
CA VAL A 351 -3.87 -3.39 4.80
C VAL A 351 -4.55 -2.98 6.09
N TYR A 352 -3.89 -2.15 6.89
CA TYR A 352 -4.41 -1.72 8.18
C TYR A 352 -5.41 -0.58 8.03
N THR A 353 -6.54 -0.74 8.72
CA THR A 353 -7.48 0.35 8.98
C THR A 353 -7.62 0.55 10.47
N CYS A 354 -7.25 1.73 10.97
CA CYS A 354 -7.42 2.08 12.39
C CYS A 354 -8.50 3.14 12.55
N THR A 355 -9.58 2.78 13.23
CA THR A 355 -10.69 3.69 13.53
C THR A 355 -10.51 4.30 14.91
N TYR A 356 -10.33 5.61 14.98
CA TYR A 356 -10.32 6.42 16.19
C TYR A 356 -11.72 7.00 16.39
N THR A 357 -12.38 6.62 17.48
CA THR A 357 -13.69 7.17 17.86
C THR A 357 -13.53 8.05 19.08
N LYS A 358 -13.96 9.30 18.97
CA LYS A 358 -13.99 10.25 20.09
C LYS A 358 -15.41 10.63 20.47
N GLN A 359 -15.65 10.74 21.78
CA GLN A 359 -16.91 11.22 22.35
C GLN A 359 -16.62 12.48 23.16
N ALA A 360 -17.28 13.59 22.84
CA ALA A 360 -17.20 14.79 23.66
C ALA A 360 -17.74 14.50 25.07
N THR A 361 -16.99 14.89 26.10
CA THR A 361 -17.39 14.76 27.50
C THR A 361 -18.43 15.82 27.80
N ALA A 362 -19.64 15.42 28.18
CA ALA A 362 -20.71 16.36 28.51
C ALA A 362 -20.33 17.16 29.77
N VAL A 363 -20.31 18.49 29.65
CA VAL A 363 -20.18 19.39 30.79
C VAL A 363 -21.56 19.58 31.41
N ALA A 364 -21.72 19.36 32.72
CA ALA A 364 -23.01 19.57 33.39
C ALA A 364 -23.44 21.05 33.32
N PRO A 365 -24.74 21.36 33.21
CA PRO A 365 -25.22 22.74 33.31
C PRO A 365 -24.99 23.30 34.71
N ALA A 366 -24.72 24.60 34.80
CA ALA A 366 -24.52 25.31 36.07
C ALA A 366 -25.32 26.61 36.04
N ILE A 367 -26.57 26.55 36.48
CA ILE A 367 -27.51 27.69 36.45
C ILE A 367 -27.43 28.48 37.75
N THR A 368 -27.32 29.79 37.62
CA THR A 368 -27.47 30.76 38.71
C THR A 368 -28.69 31.63 38.45
N LEU A 369 -29.45 31.93 39.51
CA LEU A 369 -30.65 32.76 39.46
C LEU A 369 -30.50 33.92 40.46
N THR A 370 -30.87 35.13 40.05
CA THR A 370 -30.96 36.30 40.92
C THR A 370 -32.33 36.94 40.77
N LYS A 371 -33.08 37.05 41.87
CA LYS A 371 -34.41 37.65 41.89
C LYS A 371 -34.30 39.11 42.30
N LEU A 372 -34.71 40.01 41.43
CA LEU A 372 -34.73 41.45 41.63
C LEU A 372 -36.17 41.94 41.72
N GLY A 373 -36.42 43.01 42.48
CA GLY A 373 -37.72 43.65 42.47
C GLY A 373 -37.67 45.15 42.70
N ARG A 374 -38.75 45.84 42.30
CA ARG A 374 -38.93 47.29 42.52
C ARG A 374 -40.39 47.67 42.62
N ASN A 375 -40.65 48.80 43.27
CA ASN A 375 -41.92 49.51 43.14
C ASN A 375 -41.92 50.25 41.79
N VAL A 376 -42.99 50.21 40.99
CA VAL A 376 -43.05 50.80 39.64
C VAL A 376 -43.28 52.33 39.67
N LYS A 377 -42.83 53.00 40.74
CA LYS A 377 -42.90 54.46 40.88
C LYS A 377 -41.75 55.15 40.15
N PRO A 378 -41.97 56.39 39.64
CA PRO A 378 -40.88 57.18 39.07
C PRO A 378 -39.70 57.31 40.04
N GLY A 379 -38.49 57.00 39.56
CA GLY A 379 -37.25 57.08 40.34
C GLY A 379 -36.93 55.85 41.21
N ALA A 380 -37.81 54.83 41.25
CA ALA A 380 -37.51 53.58 41.96
C ALA A 380 -36.60 52.67 41.12
N VAL A 381 -35.67 51.99 41.80
CA VAL A 381 -34.67 51.10 41.20
C VAL A 381 -34.87 49.66 41.67
N PHE A 382 -34.39 48.70 40.87
CA PHE A 382 -34.36 47.29 41.25
C PHE A 382 -33.38 47.04 42.40
N THR A 383 -33.85 46.39 43.46
CA THR A 383 -33.02 45.84 44.53
C THR A 383 -32.94 44.32 44.40
N ASP A 384 -31.88 43.73 44.95
CA ASP A 384 -31.83 42.27 45.07
C ASP A 384 -32.81 41.83 46.14
N SER A 385 -33.71 40.92 45.76
CA SER A 385 -34.77 40.38 46.61
C SER A 385 -34.58 38.88 46.86
N SER A 386 -33.41 38.34 46.51
CA SER A 386 -33.06 36.94 46.70
C SER A 386 -32.66 36.60 48.15
N GLN A 387 -32.38 37.61 48.98
CA GLN A 387 -31.98 37.47 50.38
C GLN A 387 -32.78 38.44 51.26
N ILE A 388 -33.05 38.03 52.51
CA ILE A 388 -33.70 38.87 53.53
C ILE A 388 -32.60 39.32 54.50
N ASP A 389 -31.84 40.36 54.15
CA ASP A 389 -30.96 41.06 55.08
C ASP A 389 -31.02 42.58 54.86
N ALA A 390 -30.64 43.36 55.88
CA ALA A 390 -30.78 44.81 55.88
C ALA A 390 -29.63 45.55 55.15
N THR A 391 -28.92 44.90 54.21
CA THR A 391 -27.86 45.56 53.44
C THR A 391 -28.45 46.44 52.32
N PRO A 392 -27.74 47.50 51.87
CA PRO A 392 -28.24 48.39 50.80
C PRO A 392 -28.53 47.68 49.47
N GLN A 393 -27.92 46.50 49.25
CA GLN A 393 -28.07 45.71 48.03
C GLN A 393 -29.27 44.75 48.11
N HIS A 394 -29.64 44.30 49.33
CA HIS A 394 -30.74 43.36 49.61
C HIS A 394 -31.99 44.04 50.22
N ALA A 395 -32.15 45.35 49.97
CA ALA A 395 -33.16 46.16 50.64
C ALA A 395 -34.59 45.75 50.28
N SER A 396 -35.48 45.79 51.28
CA SER A 396 -36.92 45.58 51.12
C SER A 396 -37.53 46.58 50.13
N ILE A 397 -38.40 46.10 49.26
CA ILE A 397 -39.15 46.95 48.33
C ILE A 397 -40.22 47.68 49.13
N ASN A 398 -40.05 49.00 49.31
CA ASN A 398 -41.03 49.82 50.00
C ASN A 398 -42.28 49.99 49.13
N VAL A 399 -43.42 49.49 49.62
CA VAL A 399 -44.70 49.48 48.90
C VAL A 399 -45.85 49.88 49.82
N ASN A 400 -46.85 50.53 49.23
CA ASN A 400 -48.13 50.84 49.86
C ASN A 400 -49.25 49.99 49.20
N PRO A 401 -50.40 49.82 49.87
CA PRO A 401 -51.60 49.26 49.25
C PRO A 401 -51.92 49.93 47.91
N GLY A 402 -52.14 49.12 46.87
CA GLY A 402 -52.39 49.55 45.51
C GLY A 402 -51.17 49.89 44.65
N ASP A 403 -49.95 49.84 45.19
CA ASP A 403 -48.72 49.97 44.38
C ASP A 403 -48.55 48.74 43.46
N THR A 404 -47.86 48.93 42.33
CA THR A 404 -47.43 47.82 41.47
C THR A 404 -45.96 47.54 41.73
N VAL A 405 -45.63 46.26 41.93
CA VAL A 405 -44.27 45.75 42.08
C VAL A 405 -43.90 45.00 40.81
N GLU A 406 -42.70 45.27 40.29
CA GLU A 406 -42.11 44.52 39.19
C GLU A 406 -41.04 43.59 39.73
N TYR A 407 -41.17 42.30 39.42
CA TYR A 407 -40.21 41.25 39.75
C TYR A 407 -39.49 40.82 38.48
N CYS A 408 -38.18 40.64 38.56
CA CYS A 408 -37.33 40.16 37.49
C CYS A 408 -36.42 39.05 37.99
N ILE A 409 -36.29 37.96 37.25
CA ILE A 409 -35.32 36.91 37.52
C ILE A 409 -34.27 36.90 36.43
N VAL A 410 -33.03 37.12 36.84
CA VAL A 410 -31.85 37.00 36.00
C VAL A 410 -31.37 35.56 36.07
N TYR A 411 -31.25 34.89 34.93
CA TYR A 411 -30.65 33.56 34.84
C TYR A 411 -29.31 33.64 34.11
N ARG A 412 -28.35 32.80 34.54
CA ARG A 412 -27.07 32.64 33.86
C ARG A 412 -26.58 31.20 33.95
N ASN A 413 -26.24 30.62 32.81
CA ASN A 413 -25.59 29.32 32.69
C ASN A 413 -24.07 29.50 32.55
N ALA A 414 -23.35 28.96 33.53
CA ALA A 414 -21.89 28.91 33.58
C ALA A 414 -21.34 27.50 33.22
N GLY A 415 -22.22 26.51 32.96
CA GLY A 415 -21.86 25.13 32.62
C GLY A 415 -22.16 24.76 31.15
N GLY A 416 -22.39 23.47 30.90
CA GLY A 416 -22.85 22.98 29.59
C GLY A 416 -24.33 23.26 29.34
N ASN A 417 -24.86 22.78 28.20
CA ASN A 417 -26.26 23.05 27.83
C ASN A 417 -27.25 22.55 28.90
N ALA A 418 -28.26 23.37 29.21
CA ALA A 418 -29.38 23.04 30.08
C ALA A 418 -30.67 22.90 29.25
N PRO A 419 -30.85 21.81 28.48
CA PRO A 419 -32.09 21.58 27.74
C PRO A 419 -33.26 21.36 28.71
N ASN A 420 -34.48 21.68 28.27
CA ASN A 420 -35.69 21.56 29.08
C ASN A 420 -35.66 22.41 30.36
N PHE A 421 -35.03 23.58 30.29
CA PHE A 421 -34.97 24.51 31.41
C PHE A 421 -36.36 25.09 31.71
N VAL A 422 -36.83 24.87 32.94
CA VAL A 422 -38.08 25.42 33.45
C VAL A 422 -37.80 26.19 34.74
N LEU A 423 -38.16 27.46 34.74
CA LEU A 423 -38.13 28.33 35.91
C LEU A 423 -39.56 28.53 36.41
N LYS A 424 -39.73 28.44 37.73
CA LYS A 424 -41.00 28.67 38.43
C LYS A 424 -40.79 29.63 39.57
N ASP A 425 -41.64 30.64 39.68
CA ASP A 425 -41.56 31.65 40.73
C ASP A 425 -42.95 32.03 41.24
N TYR A 426 -43.15 31.86 42.55
CA TYR A 426 -44.43 32.07 43.20
C TYR A 426 -44.65 33.55 43.49
N VAL A 427 -45.88 34.02 43.28
CA VAL A 427 -46.27 35.39 43.62
C VAL A 427 -46.45 35.50 45.14
N PRO A 428 -45.92 36.53 45.82
CA PRO A 428 -46.10 36.67 47.26
C PRO A 428 -47.57 36.63 47.68
N VAL A 429 -47.84 36.07 48.86
CA VAL A 429 -49.19 35.91 49.42
C VAL A 429 -49.91 37.27 49.45
N GLY A 430 -51.15 37.30 48.97
CA GLY A 430 -52.00 38.48 48.97
C GLY A 430 -51.81 39.44 47.78
N MET A 431 -50.75 39.32 46.98
CA MET A 431 -50.59 40.15 45.77
C MET A 431 -51.54 39.75 44.64
N GLN A 432 -51.72 40.60 43.62
CA GLN A 432 -52.53 40.29 42.44
C GLN A 432 -51.69 40.42 41.18
N ILE A 433 -51.58 39.38 40.35
CA ILE A 433 -50.83 39.47 39.08
C ILE A 433 -51.43 40.57 38.18
N VAL A 434 -50.55 41.36 37.55
CA VAL A 434 -50.94 42.33 36.53
C VAL A 434 -50.81 41.67 35.15
N ALA A 435 -51.92 41.13 34.64
CA ALA A 435 -51.94 40.39 33.38
C ALA A 435 -51.52 41.23 32.15
N ASP A 436 -51.71 42.54 32.18
CA ASP A 436 -51.37 43.45 31.07
C ASP A 436 -50.20 44.37 31.42
N ALA A 437 -49.23 43.86 32.20
CA ALA A 437 -48.13 44.65 32.76
C ALA A 437 -47.31 45.43 31.72
N TYR A 438 -47.10 44.86 30.53
CA TYR A 438 -46.23 45.45 29.50
C TYR A 438 -47.02 45.89 28.27
N SER A 439 -48.05 45.13 27.89
CA SER A 439 -49.06 45.53 26.90
C SER A 439 -50.32 44.68 27.07
N THR A 440 -51.40 45.02 26.37
CA THR A 440 -52.64 44.22 26.39
C THR A 440 -52.39 42.74 26.04
N GLY A 441 -52.77 41.85 26.95
CA GLY A 441 -52.58 40.41 26.86
C GLY A 441 -51.16 39.91 27.15
N ARG A 442 -50.25 40.79 27.59
CA ARG A 442 -48.82 40.49 27.78
C ARG A 442 -48.31 40.95 29.14
N GLY A 443 -48.27 40.02 30.10
CA GLY A 443 -47.88 40.27 31.49
C GLY A 443 -46.43 39.92 31.81
N VAL A 444 -45.71 39.28 30.89
CA VAL A 444 -44.30 38.88 31.07
C VAL A 444 -43.41 39.57 30.04
N ARG A 445 -42.23 40.02 30.45
CA ARG A 445 -41.18 40.53 29.55
C ARG A 445 -39.95 39.65 29.64
N TRP A 446 -39.43 39.20 28.51
CA TRP A 446 -38.23 38.37 28.43
C TRP A 446 -37.16 39.00 27.55
N ALA A 447 -35.96 39.12 28.09
CA ALA A 447 -34.79 39.60 27.37
C ALA A 447 -33.69 38.52 27.40
N SER A 448 -33.59 37.73 26.34
CA SER A 448 -32.50 36.78 26.15
C SER A 448 -31.18 37.51 25.90
N GLY A 449 -30.08 37.06 26.51
CA GLY A 449 -28.76 37.67 26.40
C GLY A 449 -28.54 38.92 27.26
N SER A 450 -29.60 39.47 27.86
CA SER A 450 -29.56 40.73 28.62
C SER A 450 -29.83 40.49 30.10
N THR A 451 -28.84 40.78 30.94
CA THR A 451 -28.95 40.66 32.40
C THR A 451 -29.27 42.00 33.03
N LEU A 452 -30.33 42.06 33.84
CA LEU A 452 -30.66 43.21 34.66
C LEU A 452 -29.70 43.33 35.87
N ALA A 453 -29.23 44.53 36.17
CA ALA A 453 -28.36 44.81 37.31
C ALA A 453 -29.13 45.47 38.46
N VAL A 454 -28.72 45.21 39.71
CA VAL A 454 -29.17 45.96 40.89
C VAL A 454 -28.92 47.46 40.69
N GLY A 455 -29.88 48.30 41.09
CA GLY A 455 -29.85 49.75 40.89
C GLY A 455 -30.41 50.21 39.55
N SER A 456 -30.81 49.30 38.66
CA SER A 456 -31.40 49.65 37.37
C SER A 456 -32.79 50.28 37.55
N GLY A 457 -33.08 51.36 36.82
CA GLY A 457 -34.36 52.08 36.87
C GLY A 457 -35.41 51.61 35.87
N ALA A 458 -35.16 50.54 35.11
CA ALA A 458 -36.10 49.93 34.16
C ALA A 458 -35.73 48.47 33.88
N ALA A 459 -36.73 47.64 33.58
CA ALA A 459 -36.51 46.29 33.08
C ALA A 459 -35.82 46.35 31.69
N PRO A 460 -35.00 45.35 31.31
CA PRO A 460 -34.32 45.37 30.02
C PRO A 460 -35.32 45.35 28.87
N ALA A 461 -34.98 45.99 27.75
CA ALA A 461 -35.77 45.86 26.53
C ALA A 461 -35.77 44.39 26.08
N GLY A 462 -36.95 43.86 25.81
CA GLY A 462 -37.15 42.45 25.51
C GLY A 462 -38.47 42.19 24.80
N GLN A 463 -38.75 40.92 24.56
CA GLN A 463 -40.02 40.47 24.01
C GLN A 463 -41.08 40.46 25.12
N ASP A 464 -42.22 41.09 24.85
CA ASP A 464 -43.40 40.96 25.72
C ASP A 464 -44.12 39.65 25.36
N LEU A 465 -44.27 38.75 26.32
CA LEU A 465 -44.85 37.41 26.18
C LEU A 465 -46.29 37.41 26.67
N THR A 466 -47.11 36.51 26.11
CA THR A 466 -48.50 36.31 26.51
C THR A 466 -48.59 35.64 27.89
N ASN A 467 -49.80 35.59 28.44
CA ASN A 467 -50.07 34.98 29.74
C ASN A 467 -50.48 33.49 29.65
N ALA A 468 -50.49 32.90 28.46
CA ALA A 468 -50.94 31.53 28.24
C ALA A 468 -49.74 30.60 28.04
N ASP A 469 -49.71 29.47 28.75
CA ASP A 469 -48.66 28.45 28.56
C ASP A 469 -48.76 27.82 27.18
N ASN A 470 -48.10 28.43 26.19
CA ASN A 470 -48.00 27.90 24.85
C ASN A 470 -46.56 27.94 24.38
N ILE A 471 -45.81 26.91 24.75
CA ILE A 471 -44.39 26.70 24.40
C ILE A 471 -44.08 26.78 22.89
N LEU A 472 -45.10 26.73 22.01
CA LEU A 472 -44.96 26.89 20.56
C LEU A 472 -45.02 28.37 20.11
N ILE A 473 -45.53 29.28 20.93
CA ILE A 473 -45.72 30.72 20.62
C ILE A 473 -44.87 31.60 21.53
N ASP A 474 -44.84 31.35 22.84
CA ASP A 474 -43.95 32.00 23.80
C ASP A 474 -43.62 31.12 25.02
N PRO A 475 -42.47 31.34 25.66
CA PRO A 475 -41.98 30.48 26.74
C PRO A 475 -42.53 30.83 28.14
N ALA A 476 -43.53 31.70 28.28
CA ALA A 476 -43.97 32.18 29.60
C ALA A 476 -45.47 32.01 29.84
N ALA A 477 -45.81 31.69 31.09
CA ALA A 477 -47.18 31.62 31.57
C ALA A 477 -47.30 32.34 32.91
N LEU A 478 -48.39 33.09 33.06
CA LEU A 478 -48.81 33.67 34.33
C LEU A 478 -50.14 33.06 34.70
N ASP A 479 -50.12 32.23 35.75
CA ASP A 479 -51.31 31.61 36.29
C ASP A 479 -51.73 32.39 37.54
N SER A 480 -52.98 32.88 37.59
CA SER A 480 -53.57 33.54 38.77
C SER A 480 -54.37 32.59 39.66
N THR A 481 -54.41 31.29 39.31
CA THR A 481 -55.02 30.29 40.18
C THR A 481 -54.21 30.16 41.47
N PRO A 482 -54.86 30.14 42.64
CA PRO A 482 -54.15 30.00 43.89
C PRO A 482 -53.40 28.65 43.98
N VAL A 483 -52.08 28.71 44.17
CA VAL A 483 -51.20 27.52 44.28
C VAL A 483 -50.44 27.54 45.61
N THR A 484 -50.03 26.37 46.11
CA THR A 484 -49.15 26.29 47.29
C THR A 484 -47.69 26.35 46.86
N ASN A 485 -46.87 27.13 47.57
CA ASN A 485 -45.41 27.05 47.47
C ASN A 485 -44.91 25.95 48.43
N PRO A 486 -44.29 24.87 47.95
CA PRO A 486 -43.80 23.79 48.82
C PRO A 486 -42.74 24.25 49.83
N ALA A 487 -42.08 25.39 49.59
CA ALA A 487 -41.07 25.96 50.48
C ALA A 487 -41.66 26.79 51.64
N ASP A 488 -42.91 27.25 51.53
CA ASP A 488 -43.52 28.11 52.55
C ASP A 488 -43.79 27.33 53.84
N PRO A 489 -43.48 27.86 55.04
CA PRO A 489 -43.77 27.17 56.29
C PRO A 489 -45.28 26.89 56.39
N ALA A 490 -45.62 25.68 56.84
CA ALA A 490 -47.00 25.35 57.14
C ALA A 490 -47.50 26.21 58.31
N ASP A 491 -48.78 26.59 58.27
CA ASP A 491 -49.43 27.24 59.40
C ASP A 491 -49.64 26.26 60.57
N VAL A 492 -50.25 26.75 61.66
CA VAL A 492 -50.54 25.96 62.87
C VAL A 492 -51.49 24.78 62.63
N ASN A 493 -52.13 24.69 61.47
CA ASN A 493 -53.04 23.61 61.07
C ASN A 493 -52.45 22.69 59.98
N GLY A 494 -51.17 22.86 59.63
CA GLY A 494 -50.51 22.07 58.59
C GLY A 494 -50.84 22.50 57.16
N VAL A 495 -51.51 23.63 56.97
CA VAL A 495 -51.88 24.18 55.66
C VAL A 495 -50.85 25.22 55.24
N ARG A 496 -50.30 25.08 54.03
CA ARG A 496 -49.40 26.10 53.47
C ARG A 496 -50.23 27.26 52.91
N PRO A 497 -49.75 28.51 53.01
CA PRO A 497 -50.45 29.63 52.42
C PRO A 497 -50.63 29.44 50.91
N LEU A 498 -51.77 29.92 50.41
CA LEU A 498 -52.04 29.95 48.98
C LEU A 498 -51.45 31.23 48.39
N HIS A 499 -50.62 31.06 47.37
CA HIS A 499 -50.09 32.12 46.55
C HIS A 499 -51.06 32.39 45.41
N PRO A 500 -51.45 33.63 45.16
CA PRO A 500 -52.46 34.01 44.16
C PRO A 500 -51.96 33.84 42.71
N GLY A 501 -50.83 33.16 42.49
CA GLY A 501 -50.37 32.79 41.17
C GLY A 501 -48.91 32.30 41.07
N LEU A 502 -48.53 31.86 39.88
CA LEU A 502 -47.23 31.30 39.53
C LEU A 502 -46.73 31.84 38.18
N LEU A 503 -45.53 32.42 38.16
CA LEU A 503 -44.76 32.57 36.91
C LEU A 503 -44.16 31.21 36.55
N THR A 504 -44.42 30.74 35.34
CA THR A 504 -43.68 29.65 34.72
C THR A 504 -42.97 30.17 33.47
N PHE A 505 -41.66 29.92 33.37
CA PHE A 505 -40.86 30.24 32.20
C PHE A 505 -40.16 28.96 31.70
N ASN A 506 -40.59 28.45 30.56
CA ASN A 506 -40.21 27.16 30.00
C ASN A 506 -39.57 27.33 28.61
N LEU A 507 -38.27 27.09 28.53
CA LEU A 507 -37.50 27.21 27.28
C LEU A 507 -37.49 25.92 26.44
N GLY A 508 -38.21 24.88 26.87
CA GLY A 508 -38.34 23.61 26.17
C GLY A 508 -36.99 22.98 25.79
N VAL A 509 -36.96 22.24 24.69
CA VAL A 509 -35.76 21.52 24.22
C VAL A 509 -34.58 22.45 23.92
N ALA A 510 -34.84 23.72 23.58
CA ALA A 510 -33.78 24.72 23.34
C ALA A 510 -33.03 25.07 24.63
N GLY A 511 -33.77 25.22 25.75
CA GLY A 511 -33.21 25.42 27.08
C GLY A 511 -32.30 26.65 27.20
N VAL A 512 -31.37 26.62 28.16
CA VAL A 512 -30.32 27.64 28.29
C VAL A 512 -29.01 27.07 27.75
N PRO A 513 -28.40 27.65 26.70
CA PRO A 513 -27.20 27.13 26.10
C PRO A 513 -25.99 27.27 27.04
N ALA A 514 -24.91 26.55 26.73
CA ALA A 514 -23.66 26.56 27.49
C ALA A 514 -23.00 27.95 27.51
N THR A 515 -22.10 28.14 28.46
CA THR A 515 -21.27 29.34 28.58
C THR A 515 -20.63 29.76 27.26
N GLY A 516 -20.66 31.07 26.97
CA GLY A 516 -20.05 31.64 25.76
C GLY A 516 -20.93 31.56 24.51
N THR A 517 -22.11 30.93 24.61
CA THR A 517 -23.12 30.93 23.54
C THR A 517 -24.14 32.05 23.78
N ALA A 518 -24.58 32.74 22.72
CA ALA A 518 -25.62 33.76 22.82
C ALA A 518 -26.92 33.18 23.45
N GLY A 519 -27.48 33.90 24.43
CA GLY A 519 -28.66 33.45 25.17
C GLY A 519 -28.36 32.53 26.37
N ASN A 520 -27.10 32.30 26.73
CA ASN A 520 -26.72 31.55 27.94
C ASN A 520 -27.07 32.29 29.24
N ASN A 521 -27.54 33.53 29.14
CA ASN A 521 -28.07 34.35 30.22
C ASN A 521 -29.29 35.13 29.72
N GLY A 522 -30.02 35.75 30.64
CA GLY A 522 -31.14 36.62 30.31
C GLY A 522 -31.93 37.05 31.53
N THR A 523 -32.98 37.83 31.31
CA THR A 523 -33.88 38.32 32.36
C THR A 523 -35.33 38.07 31.96
N VAL A 524 -36.14 37.54 32.88
CA VAL A 524 -37.60 37.43 32.74
C VAL A 524 -38.27 38.24 33.84
N CYS A 525 -39.26 39.07 33.50
CA CYS A 525 -39.91 39.98 34.43
C CYS A 525 -41.43 39.92 34.35
N PHE A 526 -42.12 40.17 35.46
CA PHE A 526 -43.58 40.28 35.54
C PHE A 526 -43.97 41.26 36.66
N GLN A 527 -45.23 41.70 36.68
CA GLN A 527 -45.71 42.65 37.70
C GLN A 527 -46.87 42.08 38.53
N ALA A 528 -46.95 42.51 39.78
CA ALA A 528 -48.05 42.23 40.68
C ALA A 528 -48.43 43.47 41.50
N ARG A 529 -49.71 43.63 41.79
CA ARG A 529 -50.27 44.72 42.57
C ARG A 529 -50.38 44.34 44.04
N VAL A 530 -50.03 45.27 44.90
CA VAL A 530 -50.20 45.17 46.35
C VAL A 530 -51.70 45.36 46.66
N PRO A 531 -52.31 44.46 47.45
CA PRO A 531 -53.75 44.50 47.74
C PRO A 531 -54.20 45.78 48.46
#